data_AF-A0A644WR67-F1
#
_entry.id   AF-A0A644WR67-F1
#
_cell.length_a   1.000
_cell.length_b   1.000
_cell.length_c   1.000
_cell.angle_alpha   90.00
_cell.angle_beta   90.00
_cell.angle_gamma   90.00
#
_symmetry.space_group_name_H-M   'P 1'
#
loop_
_entity.id
_entity.type
_entity.pdbx_description
1 polymer ?
#
loop_
_entity_poly.entity_id
_entity_poly.type
_entity_poly.pdbx_seq_one_letter_code
_entity_poly.pdbx_strand_id
1 'polypeptide(L)' 'MGNEKVTVLNLEVVKVDVERNALLLKGAIPGPKKGLVKIREAVRKSK' A
#
# COMPACT_ATOMS: atom_id res chain seq x y z
N MET A 1 13.13 19.02 -1.86
CA MET A 1 12.01 18.26 -2.45
C MET A 1 12.50 16.85 -2.71
N GLY A 2 12.09 15.91 -1.86
CA GLY A 2 12.60 14.54 -1.83
C GLY A 2 12.81 14.05 -0.40
N ASN A 3 12.54 12.76 -0.17
CA ASN A 3 12.54 12.09 1.15
C ASN A 3 11.37 12.44 2.10
N GLU A 4 10.20 12.80 1.54
CA GLU A 4 8.98 13.00 2.34
C GLU A 4 8.18 11.70 2.43
N LYS A 5 7.65 11.43 3.63
CA LYS A 5 6.84 10.23 3.89
C LYS A 5 5.41 10.45 3.40
N VAL A 6 5.14 10.05 2.16
CA VAL A 6 3.81 10.08 1.57
C VAL A 6 3.03 8.83 1.95
N THR A 7 1.78 9.02 2.42
CA THR A 7 0.86 7.91 2.71
C THR A 7 -0.35 8.02 1.80
N VAL A 8 -0.57 7.01 0.96
CA VAL A 8 -1.79 6.90 0.15
C VAL A 8 -2.83 6.15 0.99
N LEU A 9 -4.00 6.76 1.17
CA LEU A 9 -5.11 6.19 1.93
C LEU A 9 -6.11 5.51 0.99
N ASN A 10 -6.96 4.63 1.54
CA ASN A 10 -8.05 3.96 0.83
C ASN A 10 -7.62 3.06 -0.34
N LEU A 11 -6.47 2.40 -0.23
CA LEU A 11 -6.08 1.34 -1.15
C LEU A 11 -6.88 0.07 -0.86
N GLU A 12 -7.45 -0.53 -1.90
CA GLU A 12 -8.22 -1.77 -1.79
C GLU A 12 -7.30 -2.98 -1.98
N VAL A 13 -7.41 -3.99 -1.11
CA VAL A 13 -6.70 -5.26 -1.24
C VAL A 13 -7.52 -6.16 -2.17
N VAL A 14 -7.02 -6.41 -3.38
CA VAL A 14 -7.71 -7.20 -4.40
C VAL A 14 -7.57 -8.70 -4.12
N LYS A 15 -6.37 -9.12 -3.73
CA LYS A 15 -6.08 -10.53 -3.48
C LYS A 15 -4.87 -10.69 -2.56
N VAL A 16 -4.92 -11.72 -1.74
CA VAL A 16 -3.81 -12.15 -0.88
C VAL A 16 -3.35 -13.51 -1.39
N ASP A 17 -2.14 -13.56 -1.94
CA ASP A 17 -1.52 -14.81 -2.38
C ASP A 17 -0.57 -15.29 -1.28
N VAL A 18 -1.06 -16.19 -0.43
CA VAL A 18 -0.31 -16.74 0.71
C VAL A 18 0.90 -17.55 0.25
N GLU A 19 0.78 -18.26 -0.87
CA GLU A 19 1.86 -19.10 -1.42
C GLU A 19 3.10 -18.30 -1.83
N ARG A 20 2.92 -17.06 -2.25
CA ARG A 20 4.01 -16.16 -2.66
C ARG A 20 4.29 -15.06 -1.64
N ASN A 21 3.61 -15.10 -0.49
CA ASN A 21 3.56 -14.01 0.49
C ASN A 21 3.36 -12.64 -0.19
N ALA A 22 2.49 -12.59 -1.19
CA ALA A 22 2.25 -11.41 -2.01
C ALA A 22 0.86 -10.82 -1.74
N LEU A 23 0.80 -9.49 -1.64
CA LEU A 23 -0.43 -8.73 -1.49
C LEU A 23 -0.65 -7.91 -2.76
N LEU A 24 -1.77 -8.16 -3.43
CA LEU A 24 -2.20 -7.41 -4.61
C LEU A 24 -3.09 -6.25 -4.14
N LEU A 25 -2.58 -5.03 -4.31
CA LEU A 25 -3.28 -3.79 -3.97
C LEU A 25 -3.75 -3.09 -5.25
N LYS A 26 -4.97 -2.56 -5.22
CA LYS A 26 -5.50 -1.70 -6.28
C LYS A 26 -5.05 -0.26 -6.03
N GLY A 27 -4.15 0.23 -6.88
CA GLY A 27 -3.71 1.62 -6.87
C GLY A 27 -2.19 1.77 -6.96
N ALA A 28 -1.70 2.95 -6.60
CA ALA A 28 -0.29 3.31 -6.64
C ALA A 28 0.31 3.34 -5.23
N ILE A 29 1.48 2.72 -5.07
CA ILE A 29 2.28 2.78 -3.85
C ILE A 29 3.35 3.86 -4.05
N PRO A 30 3.50 4.81 -3.12
CA PRO A 30 4.53 5.82 -3.21
C PRO A 30 5.91 5.20 -2.98
N GLY A 31 6.89 5.62 -3.78
CA GLY A 31 8.28 5.18 -3.67
C GLY A 31 8.73 4.23 -4.78
N PRO A 32 10.04 3.90 -4.82
CA PRO A 32 10.61 3.04 -5.84
C PRO A 32 10.23 1.56 -5.64
N LYS A 33 10.30 0.77 -6.72
CA LYS A 33 10.12 -0.69 -6.66
C LYS A 33 11.15 -1.30 -5.69
N LYS A 34 10.72 -2.24 -4.85
CA LYS A 34 11.51 -2.85 -3.76
C LYS A 34 11.85 -1.91 -2.58
N GLY A 35 11.21 -0.74 -2.48
CA GLY A 35 11.30 0.11 -1.29
C GLY A 35 10.57 -0.48 -0.09
N LEU A 36 10.97 -0.07 1.12
CA LEU A 36 10.25 -0.41 2.35
C LEU A 36 8.94 0.38 2.43
N VAL A 37 7.84 -0.34 2.67
CA VAL A 37 6.51 0.24 2.81
C VAL A 37 5.90 -0.18 4.15
N LYS A 38 5.13 0.70 4.77
CA LYS A 38 4.43 0.40 6.02
C LYS A 38 2.94 0.29 5.75
N ILE A 39 2.43 -0.94 5.78
CA ILE A 39 1.00 -1.22 5.67
C ILE A 39 0.37 -1.05 7.05
N ARG A 40 -0.72 -0.29 7.14
CA ARG A 40 -1.54 -0.12 8.35
C ARG A 40 -3.01 -0.13 7.95
N GLU A 41 -3.89 -0.44 8.89
CA GLU A 41 -5.33 -0.32 8.66
C GLU A 41 -5.72 1.11 8.31
N ALA A 42 -6.66 1.25 7.38
CA ALA A 42 -7.14 2.55 6.94
C ALA A 42 -7.96 3.22 8.06
N VAL A 43 -7.51 4.39 8.50
CA VAL A 43 -8.18 5.16 9.57
C VAL A 43 -9.49 5.80 9.07
N ARG A 44 -9.59 6.04 7.75
CA ARG A 44 -10.80 6.56 7.11
C ARG A 44 -11.47 5.44 6.33
N LYS A 45 -12.73 5.13 6.63
CA LYS A 45 -13.56 4.32 5.74
C LYS A 45 -14.00 5.19 4.58
N SER A 46 -13.73 4.76 3.35
CA SER A 46 -14.49 5.27 2.21
C SER A 46 -15.94 4.81 2.40
N LYS A 47 -16.87 5.76 2.46
CA LYS A 47 -18.30 5.51 2.63
C LYS A 47 -18.88 4.86 1.38
#